data_AF-F0EM52-F1
#
_entry.id   AF-F0EM52-F1
#
_cell.length_a   1.000
_cell.length_b   1.000
_cell.length_c   1.000
_cell.angle_alpha   90.00
_cell.angle_beta   90.00
_cell.angle_gamma   90.00
#
_symmetry.space_group_name_H-M   'P 1'
#
loop_
_entity.id
_entity.type
_entity.pdbx_description
1 polymer ?
#
loop_
_entity_poly.entity_id
_entity_poly.type
_entity_poly.pdbx_seq_one_letter_code
_entity_poly.pdbx_strand_id
1 'polypeptide(L)'
;MIYPRFIRKEDPMNETHTGLLVNSRVFQETPMMLTGIQLLEDHKIVNCIIKDRYLASYVLRLPLNKYQLEVEGKWNKREQLVIKHMKIKNIDEFIKIVGTPE
;
A
#
# COMPACT_ATOMS: atom_id res chain seq x y z
N MET A 1 -3.30 -31.18 -24.28
CA MET A 1 -3.63 -30.88 -22.87
C MET A 1 -2.92 -29.58 -22.53
N ILE A 2 -3.64 -28.45 -22.61
CA ILE A 2 -3.07 -27.11 -22.65
C ILE A 2 -3.09 -26.53 -21.24
N TYR A 3 -1.92 -26.26 -20.66
CA TYR A 3 -1.81 -25.37 -19.51
C TYR A 3 -1.61 -23.94 -20.03
N PRO A 4 -2.36 -22.96 -19.50
CA PRO A 4 -1.78 -21.64 -19.38
C PRO A 4 -2.02 -21.09 -17.98
N ARG A 5 -0.95 -20.87 -17.21
CA ARG A 5 -1.03 -19.93 -16.09
C ARG A 5 0.25 -19.11 -16.05
N PHE A 6 0.16 -17.99 -16.75
CA PHE A 6 0.80 -16.71 -16.47
C PHE A 6 2.12 -16.77 -15.69
N ILE A 7 3.20 -16.70 -16.45
CA ILE A 7 4.52 -16.25 -16.00
C ILE A 7 4.31 -14.87 -15.38
N ARG A 8 4.29 -14.78 -14.04
CA ARG A 8 4.49 -13.51 -13.35
C ARG A 8 5.91 -13.08 -13.68
N LYS A 9 6.06 -12.00 -14.44
CA LYS A 9 7.34 -11.32 -14.59
C LYS A 9 7.80 -10.93 -13.18
N GLU A 10 8.90 -11.53 -12.73
CA GLU A 10 9.67 -11.01 -11.61
C GLU A 10 10.31 -9.69 -12.06
N ASP A 11 9.58 -8.59 -11.88
CA ASP A 11 10.14 -7.24 -11.97
C ASP A 11 11.18 -7.05 -10.85
N PRO A 12 12.29 -6.32 -11.11
CA PRO A 12 13.46 -6.33 -10.23
C PRO A 12 13.15 -5.75 -8.84
N MET A 13 13.15 -6.64 -7.83
CA MET A 13 13.25 -6.42 -6.39
C MET A 13 12.28 -5.37 -5.80
N ASN A 14 10.98 -5.53 -6.09
CA ASN A 14 9.97 -4.93 -5.23
C ASN A 14 9.79 -5.82 -3.98
N GLU A 15 9.83 -5.21 -2.79
CA GLU A 15 9.55 -5.88 -1.53
C GLU A 15 8.06 -5.76 -1.21
N THR A 16 7.48 -6.86 -0.73
CA THR A 16 6.08 -6.94 -0.31
C THR A 16 6.01 -7.02 1.20
N HIS A 17 5.25 -6.11 1.81
CA HIS A 17 5.02 -6.05 3.26
C HIS A 17 3.54 -6.14 3.55
N THR A 18 3.16 -6.83 4.62
CA THR A 18 1.75 -6.92 5.03
C THR A 18 1.60 -6.47 6.48
N GLY A 19 0.79 -5.45 6.71
CA GLY A 19 0.59 -4.91 8.05
C GLY A 19 -0.71 -4.16 8.24
N LEU A 20 -1.04 -3.87 9.50
CA LEU A 20 -2.22 -3.08 9.86
C LEU A 20 -1.94 -1.60 9.59
N LEU A 21 -2.84 -0.90 8.90
CA LEU A 21 -2.75 0.55 8.75
C LEU A 21 -2.97 1.24 10.10
N VAL A 22 -1.91 1.75 10.71
CA VAL A 22 -1.99 2.40 12.03
C VAL A 22 -1.96 3.92 11.94
N ASN A 23 -1.39 4.48 10.87
CA ASN A 23 -1.28 5.93 10.70
C ASN A 23 -1.25 6.30 9.21
N SER A 24 -1.80 7.47 8.88
CA SER A 24 -1.73 8.08 7.55
C SER A 24 -1.61 9.61 7.67
N ARG A 25 -0.71 10.22 6.91
CA ARG A 25 -0.45 11.66 6.95
C ARG A 25 -0.01 12.19 5.59
N VAL A 26 -0.56 13.34 5.20
CA VAL A 26 -0.08 14.08 4.03
C VAL A 26 1.15 14.90 4.40
N PHE A 27 2.25 14.69 3.67
CA PHE A 27 3.49 15.46 3.83
C PHE A 27 3.55 16.67 2.92
N GLN A 28 3.01 16.55 1.70
CA GLN A 28 3.02 17.61 0.69
C GLN A 28 1.85 17.41 -0.27
N GLU A 29 1.17 18.47 -0.66
CA GLU A 29 0.05 18.42 -1.62
C GLU A 29 0.43 18.95 -3.01
N THR A 30 1.33 19.94 -3.09
CA THR A 30 1.73 20.61 -4.33
C THR A 30 3.26 20.70 -4.46
N PRO A 31 3.85 20.51 -5.66
CA PRO A 31 3.21 20.16 -6.94
C PRO A 31 2.86 18.66 -7.08
N MET A 32 3.28 17.81 -6.14
CA MET A 32 2.96 16.38 -6.10
C MET A 32 2.50 15.96 -4.71
N MET A 33 1.43 15.15 -4.66
CA MET A 33 0.91 14.62 -3.41
C MET A 33 1.86 13.54 -2.86
N LEU A 34 2.41 13.78 -1.68
CA LEU A 34 3.25 12.85 -0.95
C LEU A 34 2.55 12.48 0.35
N THR A 35 2.12 11.23 0.46
CA THR A 35 1.43 10.73 1.65
C THR A 35 2.27 9.66 2.33
N GLY A 36 2.51 9.84 3.63
CA GLY A 36 3.12 8.83 4.49
C GLY A 36 2.06 7.95 5.12
N ILE A 37 2.33 6.66 5.18
CA ILE A 37 1.52 5.72 5.96
C ILE A 37 2.43 4.87 6.83
N GLN A 38 1.90 4.36 7.92
CA GLN A 38 2.61 3.44 8.80
C GLN A 38 1.84 2.13 8.88
N LEU A 39 2.55 1.04 8.64
CA LEU A 39 2.02 -0.32 8.75
C LEU A 39 2.62 -0.97 9.99
N LEU A 40 1.79 -1.61 10.80
CA LEU A 40 2.22 -2.47 11.90
C LEU A 40 2.33 -3.90 11.36
N GLU A 41 3.55 -4.39 11.26
CA GLU A 41 3.93 -5.74 10.81
C GLU A 41 4.75 -6.41 11.92
N ASP A 42 4.25 -7.51 12.49
CA ASP A 42 4.94 -8.27 13.55
C ASP A 42 5.53 -7.41 14.69
N HIS A 43 4.74 -6.47 15.22
CA HIS A 43 5.12 -5.51 16.27
C HIS A 43 6.18 -4.47 15.86
N LYS A 44 6.50 -4.38 14.56
CA LYS A 44 7.38 -3.35 14.00
C LYS A 44 6.58 -2.37 13.15
N ILE A 45 7.01 -1.12 13.15
CA ILE A 45 6.43 -0.09 12.29
C ILE A 45 7.22 0.01 11.00
N VAL A 46 6.55 -0.26 9.89
CA VAL A 46 7.07 -0.07 8.53
C VAL A 46 6.58 1.30 8.05
N ASN A 47 7.52 2.20 7.78
CA ASN A 47 7.21 3.51 7.21
C ASN A 47 7.09 3.38 5.69
N CYS A 48 5.94 3.77 5.14
CA CYS A 48 5.71 3.75 3.71
C CYS A 48 5.36 5.14 3.18
N ILE A 49 5.64 5.34 1.89
CA ILE A 49 5.34 6.57 1.16
C ILE A 49 4.55 6.22 -0.10
N ILE A 50 3.51 7.00 -0.35
CA ILE A 50 2.70 6.96 -1.55
C ILE A 50 2.91 8.28 -2.30
N LYS A 51 3.32 8.16 -3.57
CA LYS A 51 3.44 9.29 -4.51
C LYS A 51 2.27 9.36 -5.49
N ASP A 52 1.55 8.27 -5.66
CA ASP A 52 0.38 8.21 -6.51
C ASP A 52 -0.80 8.89 -5.83
N ARG A 53 -1.42 9.85 -6.51
CA ARG A 53 -2.51 10.66 -5.95
C ARG A 53 -3.78 9.85 -5.68
N TYR A 54 -4.07 8.85 -6.52
CA TYR A 54 -5.25 8.02 -6.37
C TYR A 54 -5.11 7.08 -5.17
N LEU A 55 -3.97 6.38 -5.08
CA LEU A 55 -3.65 5.54 -3.93
C LEU A 55 -3.60 6.35 -2.63
N ALA A 56 -2.96 7.53 -2.65
CA ALA A 56 -2.90 8.40 -1.48
C ALA A 56 -4.31 8.80 -1.01
N SER A 57 -5.14 9.29 -1.92
CA SER A 57 -6.53 9.68 -1.62
C SER A 57 -7.38 8.50 -1.15
N TYR A 58 -7.10 7.30 -1.63
CA TYR A 58 -7.76 6.08 -1.19
C TYR A 58 -7.38 5.74 0.26
N VAL A 59 -6.08 5.67 0.57
CA VAL A 59 -5.61 5.29 1.93
C VAL A 59 -6.01 6.31 2.98
N LEU A 60 -6.03 7.60 2.63
CA LEU A 60 -6.49 8.65 3.53
C LEU A 60 -7.98 8.53 3.91
N ARG A 61 -8.79 7.83 3.10
CA ARG A 61 -10.20 7.54 3.40
C ARG A 61 -10.39 6.27 4.22
N LEU A 62 -9.37 5.43 4.35
CA LEU A 62 -9.47 4.21 5.13
C LEU A 62 -9.39 4.53 6.64
N PRO A 63 -10.28 3.94 7.46
CA PRO A 63 -10.17 4.02 8.90
C PRO A 63 -8.88 3.35 9.39
N LEU A 64 -8.16 4.05 10.27
CA LEU A 64 -6.97 3.55 10.95
C LEU A 64 -7.33 2.38 11.87
N ASN A 65 -6.37 1.48 12.09
CA ASN A 65 -6.46 0.29 12.93
C ASN A 65 -7.56 -0.71 12.52
N LYS A 66 -8.10 -0.61 11.30
CA LYS A 66 -9.13 -1.52 10.80
C LYS A 66 -8.65 -2.45 9.69
N TYR A 67 -7.86 -1.95 8.74
CA TYR A 67 -7.51 -2.69 7.53
C TYR A 67 -6.06 -3.17 7.52
N GLN A 68 -5.88 -4.45 7.18
CA GLN A 68 -4.59 -5.04 6.84
C GLN A 68 -4.31 -4.80 5.35
N LEU A 69 -3.19 -4.17 5.10
CA LEU A 69 -2.73 -3.79 3.77
C LEU A 69 -1.51 -4.62 3.41
N GLU A 70 -1.55 -5.23 2.24
CA GLU A 70 -0.38 -5.76 1.54
C GLU A 70 0.10 -4.68 0.57
N VAL A 71 1.31 -4.19 0.77
CA VAL A 71 1.92 -3.15 -0.06
C VAL A 71 3.15 -3.71 -0.72
N GLU A 72 3.31 -3.39 -2.00
CA GLU A 72 4.47 -3.75 -2.80
C GLU A 72 5.16 -2.46 -3.22
N GLY A 73 6.48 -2.40 -3.02
CA GLY A 73 7.22 -1.18 -3.30
C GLY A 73 8.74 -1.34 -3.27
N LYS A 74 9.42 -0.20 -3.28
CA LYS A 74 10.89 -0.13 -3.21
C LYS A 74 11.34 0.79 -2.10
N TRP A 75 12.29 0.35 -1.30
CA TRP A 75 12.90 1.18 -0.26
C TRP A 75 13.66 2.37 -0.85
N ASN A 76 13.50 3.54 -0.24
CA ASN A 76 14.31 4.71 -0.51
C ASN A 76 15.52 4.78 0.43
N LYS A 77 16.41 5.76 0.21
CA LYS A 77 17.60 6.00 1.05
C LYS A 77 17.28 6.42 2.51
N ARG A 78 16.01 6.68 2.83
CA ARG A 78 15.54 7.10 4.17
C ARG A 78 14.80 5.96 4.88
N GLU A 79 14.95 4.72 4.42
CA GLU A 79 14.28 3.55 5.00
C GLU A 79 12.76 3.73 5.00
N GLN A 80 12.22 4.21 3.88
CA GLN A 80 10.79 4.27 3.63
C GLN A 80 10.44 3.48 2.38
N LEU A 81 9.44 2.61 2.49
CA LEU A 81 8.95 1.81 1.37
C LEU A 81 8.10 2.70 0.45
N VAL A 82 8.58 2.98 -0.75
CA VAL A 82 7.81 3.70 -1.78
C VAL A 82 6.86 2.73 -2.44
N ILE A 83 5.57 2.85 -2.12
CA ILE A 83 4.51 1.95 -2.56
C ILE A 83 4.24 2.17 -4.05
N LYS A 84 4.18 1.06 -4.79
CA LYS A 84 3.74 1.00 -6.18
C LYS A 84 2.39 0.32 -6.32
N HIS A 85 2.19 -0.80 -5.62
CA HIS A 85 0.92 -1.51 -5.59
C HIS A 85 0.46 -1.72 -4.15
N MET A 86 -0.85 -1.77 -3.97
CA MET A 86 -1.47 -1.94 -2.66
C MET A 86 -2.71 -2.81 -2.80
N LYS A 87 -2.90 -3.72 -1.84
CA LYS A 87 -4.05 -4.61 -1.76
C LYS A 87 -4.55 -4.71 -0.33
N ILE A 88 -5.86 -4.70 -0.15
CA ILE A 88 -6.48 -4.96 1.16
C ILE A 88 -6.65 -6.46 1.34
N LYS A 89 -6.14 -7.00 2.44
CA LYS A 89 -6.25 -8.43 2.77
C LYS A 89 -7.58 -8.76 3.43
N ASN A 90 -8.05 -7.92 4.34
CA ASN A 90 -9.31 -8.11 5.05
C ASN A 90 -10.45 -7.34 4.37
N ILE A 91 -10.87 -7.82 3.20
CA ILE A 91 -11.97 -7.24 2.44
C ILE A 91 -13.28 -7.44 3.22
N ASP A 92 -13.95 -6.34 3.56
CA ASP A 92 -15.28 -6.31 4.16
C ASP A 92 -16.32 -5.68 3.21
N GLU A 93 -17.57 -5.58 3.65
CA GLU A 93 -18.64 -4.94 2.86
C GLU A 93 -18.33 -3.47 2.53
N PHE A 94 -17.64 -2.75 3.41
CA PHE A 94 -17.22 -1.38 3.15
C PHE A 94 -16.24 -1.30 1.98
N ILE A 95 -15.23 -2.19 1.91
CA ILE A 95 -14.31 -2.23 0.77
C ILE A 95 -15.01 -2.62 -0.54
N LYS A 96 -16.06 -3.46 -0.48
CA LYS A 96 -16.89 -3.76 -1.67
C LYS A 96 -17.63 -2.53 -2.20
N ILE A 97 -17.98 -1.58 -1.33
CA ILE A 97 -18.66 -0.32 -1.69
C ILE A 97 -17.65 0.73 -2.18
N VAL A 98 -16.51 0.86 -1.49
CA VAL A 98 -15.47 1.86 -1.81
C VAL A 98 -14.64 1.45 -3.02
N GLY A 99 -14.61 0.16 -3.35
CA GLY A 99 -13.78 -0.43 -4.40
C GLY A 99 -12.36 -0.73 -3.92
N THR A 100 -11.64 -1.56 -4.67
CA THR A 100 -10.22 -1.84 -4.44
C THR A 100 -9.39 -1.04 -5.44
N PRO A 101 -8.23 -0.47 -5.04
CA PRO A 101 -7.29 0.08 -6.01
C PRO A 101 -6.79 -1.04 -6.93
N GLU A 102 -6.86 -0.82 -8.25
CA GLU A 102 -6.27 -1.70 -9.29
C GLU A 102 -4.82 -1.34 -9.57
#